data_AF-A0A419EPD7-F1
#
_entry.id   AF-A0A419EPD7-F1
#
_cell.length_a   1.000
_cell.length_b   1.000
_cell.length_c   1.000
_cell.angle_alpha   90.00
_cell.angle_beta   90.00
_cell.angle_gamma   90.00
#
_symmetry.space_group_name_H-M   'P 1'
#
loop_
_entity.id
_entity.type
_entity.pdbx_description
1 polymer ?
#
loop_
_entity_poly.entity_id
_entity_poly.type
_entity_poly.pdbx_seq_one_letter_code
_entity_poly.pdbx_strand_id
1 'polypeptide(L)'
;MNSHLTRKISLFLFLLSSIICSQKKPITIDDILGGRTMWGSGSYNNLQWFDSGNKFSFVRSNKETGSSDICEYDIATGNESVIVSDNDLKINKDDKPFRISNYKWSPDDNLILFTGKLPARSLKTGGAFYLYDIKNKKFSLLVGSEKEQSNVQFSPDSKMIGFVRENNLFVLDIRTLTEKQLTFDGSINIINGQFDWVYEEEFSIISGWEWSPDS
;
A
#
# COMPACT_ATOMS: atom_id res chain seq x y z
N MET A 1 -62.62 -6.58 -39.54
CA MET A 1 -61.83 -7.39 -38.57
C MET A 1 -60.41 -6.83 -38.31
N ASN A 2 -60.17 -5.50 -38.40
CA ASN A 2 -58.80 -4.94 -38.35
C ASN A 2 -58.61 -3.70 -37.46
N SER A 3 -59.64 -3.18 -36.77
CA SER A 3 -59.49 -1.98 -35.90
C SER A 3 -58.85 -2.27 -34.54
N HIS A 4 -58.99 -3.50 -34.03
CA HIS A 4 -58.35 -3.92 -32.78
C HIS A 4 -56.85 -4.20 -32.96
N LEU A 5 -56.41 -4.57 -34.15
CA LEU A 5 -55.00 -4.85 -34.44
C LEU A 5 -54.21 -3.55 -34.62
N THR A 6 -54.75 -2.57 -35.36
CA THR A 6 -54.13 -1.24 -35.51
C THR A 6 -54.08 -0.46 -34.21
N ARG A 7 -55.10 -0.56 -33.35
CA ARG A 7 -55.13 0.08 -32.03
C ARG A 7 -54.14 -0.55 -31.03
N LYS A 8 -53.87 -1.86 -31.14
CA LYS A 8 -52.85 -2.56 -30.34
C LYS A 8 -51.42 -2.26 -30.82
N ILE A 9 -51.20 -2.12 -32.12
CA ILE A 9 -49.89 -1.77 -32.70
C ILE A 9 -49.52 -0.30 -32.38
N SER A 10 -50.48 0.62 -32.42
CA SER A 10 -50.24 2.03 -32.03
C SER A 10 -49.94 2.20 -30.53
N LEU A 11 -50.57 1.41 -29.65
CA LEU A 11 -50.21 1.39 -28.23
C LEU A 11 -48.81 0.80 -28.00
N PHE A 12 -48.42 -0.20 -28.79
CA PHE A 12 -47.11 -0.85 -28.66
C PHE A 12 -45.94 0.03 -29.13
N LEU A 13 -46.14 0.86 -30.17
CA LEU A 13 -45.12 1.83 -30.60
C LEU A 13 -44.97 3.02 -29.63
N PHE A 14 -46.04 3.46 -28.95
CA PHE A 14 -45.97 4.54 -27.96
C PHE A 14 -45.26 4.14 -26.66
N LEU A 15 -45.27 2.84 -26.35
CA LEU A 15 -44.54 2.23 -25.23
C LEU A 15 -43.05 1.99 -25.54
N LEU A 16 -42.65 1.96 -26.82
CA LEU A 16 -41.25 1.77 -27.22
C LEU A 16 -40.45 3.08 -27.26
N SER A 17 -41.10 4.23 -27.40
CA SER A 17 -40.42 5.52 -27.54
C SER A 17 -40.11 6.23 -26.22
N SER A 18 -40.57 5.70 -25.08
CA SER A 18 -40.62 6.49 -23.84
C SER A 18 -39.46 6.28 -22.85
N ILE A 19 -38.52 5.35 -23.01
CA ILE A 19 -37.43 5.21 -22.00
C ILE A 19 -36.10 4.74 -22.60
N ILE A 20 -35.56 5.48 -23.57
CA ILE A 20 -34.09 5.51 -23.79
C ILE A 20 -33.64 6.95 -23.67
N CYS A 21 -33.87 7.53 -22.50
CA CYS A 21 -33.03 8.62 -22.04
C CYS A 21 -32.07 7.97 -21.04
N SER A 22 -30.86 7.63 -21.48
CA SER A 22 -29.77 7.42 -20.54
C SER A 22 -29.62 8.74 -19.79
N GLN A 23 -30.18 8.83 -18.58
CA GLN A 23 -30.01 9.99 -17.73
C GLN A 23 -28.53 10.09 -17.40
N LYS A 24 -27.83 11.05 -18.01
CA LYS A 24 -26.53 11.50 -17.53
C LYS A 24 -26.78 12.15 -16.17
N LYS A 25 -26.63 11.38 -15.09
CA LYS A 25 -26.71 11.91 -13.73
C LYS A 25 -25.62 13.00 -13.61
N PRO A 26 -25.97 14.26 -13.34
CA PRO A 26 -24.97 15.31 -13.18
C PRO A 26 -24.12 14.99 -11.96
N ILE A 27 -22.81 15.23 -12.05
CA ILE A 27 -21.89 15.10 -10.91
C ILE A 27 -22.30 16.15 -9.87
N THR A 28 -22.56 15.70 -8.65
CA THR A 28 -22.90 16.58 -7.52
C THR A 28 -21.72 16.79 -6.58
N ILE A 29 -21.80 17.81 -5.72
CA ILE A 29 -20.83 17.99 -4.62
C ILE A 29 -20.80 16.74 -3.73
N ASP A 30 -21.95 16.11 -3.49
CA ASP A 30 -22.02 14.86 -2.74
C ASP A 30 -21.32 13.72 -3.47
N ASP A 31 -21.41 13.64 -4.80
CA ASP A 31 -20.66 12.64 -5.58
C ASP A 31 -19.14 12.86 -5.49
N ILE A 32 -18.68 14.11 -5.28
CA ILE A 32 -17.27 14.47 -5.12
C ILE A 32 -16.79 14.24 -3.68
N LEU A 33 -17.57 14.67 -2.68
CA LEU A 33 -17.18 14.67 -1.27
C LEU A 33 -17.55 13.38 -0.53
N GLY A 34 -18.56 12.64 -0.99
CA GLY A 34 -19.10 11.45 -0.30
C GLY A 34 -19.47 10.27 -1.20
N GLY A 35 -19.51 10.45 -2.51
CA GLY A 35 -19.95 9.44 -3.47
C GLY A 35 -18.84 8.45 -3.80
N ARG A 36 -19.11 7.16 -3.58
CA ARG A 36 -18.28 6.05 -4.11
C ARG A 36 -18.32 5.95 -5.64
N THR A 37 -19.11 6.79 -6.30
CA THR A 37 -19.35 6.83 -7.75
C THR A 37 -18.15 7.31 -8.55
N MET A 38 -17.32 8.21 -7.97
CA MET A 38 -16.16 8.80 -8.64
C MET A 38 -14.84 8.05 -8.40
N TRP A 39 -14.79 7.23 -7.36
CA TRP A 39 -13.63 6.44 -6.96
C TRP A 39 -13.83 5.03 -7.52
N GLY A 40 -13.40 4.82 -8.76
CA GLY A 40 -13.60 3.56 -9.49
C GLY A 40 -13.27 2.32 -8.65
N SER A 41 -14.08 1.29 -8.79
CA SER A 41 -13.99 0.02 -8.04
C SER A 41 -12.77 -0.86 -8.40
N GLY A 42 -11.68 -0.27 -8.90
CA GLY A 42 -10.53 -0.98 -9.45
C GLY A 42 -9.18 -0.30 -9.21
N SER A 43 -9.05 0.53 -8.16
CA SER A 43 -7.75 1.10 -7.80
C SER A 43 -6.82 0.00 -7.25
N TYR A 44 -5.68 -0.19 -7.90
CA TYR A 44 -4.57 -0.97 -7.37
C TYR A 44 -3.84 -0.13 -6.32
N ASN A 45 -4.21 -0.30 -5.05
CA ASN A 45 -3.60 0.45 -3.96
C ASN A 45 -2.21 -0.12 -3.63
N ASN A 46 -1.25 0.77 -3.33
CA ASN A 46 0.12 0.40 -2.98
C ASN A 46 0.76 -0.61 -3.97
N LEU A 47 0.64 -0.33 -5.27
CA LEU A 47 1.26 -1.16 -6.31
C LEU A 47 2.80 -1.14 -6.16
N GLN A 48 3.43 -2.31 -6.19
CA GLN A 48 4.88 -2.49 -6.20
C GLN A 48 5.25 -3.42 -7.34
N TRP A 49 6.20 -3.01 -8.18
CA TRP A 49 6.77 -3.87 -9.21
C TRP A 49 7.80 -4.81 -8.60
N PHE A 50 7.84 -6.05 -9.09
CA PHE A 50 8.99 -6.92 -8.89
C PHE A 50 10.10 -6.55 -9.87
N ASP A 51 11.35 -6.76 -9.50
CA ASP A 51 12.52 -6.40 -10.32
C ASP A 51 12.54 -7.11 -11.68
N SER A 52 11.92 -8.28 -11.78
CA SER A 52 11.73 -9.02 -13.03
C SER A 52 10.84 -8.30 -14.04
N GLY A 53 10.04 -7.32 -13.62
CA GLY A 53 9.18 -6.49 -14.48
C GLY A 53 7.97 -7.21 -15.11
N ASN A 54 7.82 -8.51 -14.91
CA ASN A 54 6.70 -9.31 -15.46
C ASN A 54 5.50 -9.42 -14.50
N LYS A 55 5.67 -8.97 -13.26
CA LYS A 55 4.70 -9.08 -12.19
C LYS A 55 4.68 -7.80 -11.34
N PHE A 56 3.54 -7.53 -10.71
CA PHE A 56 3.45 -6.54 -9.64
C PHE A 56 2.55 -7.06 -8.52
N SER A 57 2.79 -6.60 -7.30
CA SER A 57 1.94 -6.82 -6.16
C SER A 57 1.11 -5.58 -5.84
N PHE A 58 -0.04 -5.77 -5.20
CA PHE A 58 -0.91 -4.69 -4.78
C PHE A 58 -1.77 -5.11 -3.58
N VAL A 59 -2.30 -4.11 -2.87
CA VAL A 59 -3.19 -4.34 -1.72
C VAL A 59 -4.63 -4.38 -2.19
N ARG A 60 -5.34 -5.43 -1.78
CA ARG A 60 -6.78 -5.58 -2.01
C ARG A 60 -7.52 -5.60 -0.69
N SER A 61 -8.61 -4.83 -0.60
CA SER A 61 -9.51 -4.91 0.54
C SER A 61 -10.28 -6.22 0.53
N ASN A 62 -10.20 -6.96 1.63
CA ASN A 62 -11.05 -8.11 1.88
C ASN A 62 -12.37 -7.63 2.48
N LYS A 63 -13.47 -7.80 1.73
CA LYS A 63 -14.79 -7.29 2.13
C LYS A 63 -15.42 -8.07 3.28
N GLU A 64 -15.05 -9.34 3.46
CA GLU A 64 -15.62 -10.20 4.49
C GLU A 64 -15.05 -9.85 5.87
N THR A 65 -13.75 -9.64 5.94
CA THR A 65 -13.04 -9.34 7.19
C THR A 65 -12.85 -7.84 7.44
N GLY A 66 -13.08 -7.01 6.41
CA GLY A 66 -12.77 -5.57 6.44
C GLY A 66 -11.26 -5.27 6.49
N SER A 67 -10.42 -6.29 6.29
CA SER A 67 -8.96 -6.18 6.31
C SER A 67 -8.40 -6.10 4.89
N SER A 68 -7.13 -6.45 4.68
CA SER A 68 -6.54 -6.38 3.34
C SER A 68 -5.53 -7.50 3.12
N ASP A 69 -5.54 -7.99 1.89
CA ASP A 69 -4.63 -9.02 1.38
C ASP A 69 -3.59 -8.36 0.46
N ILE A 70 -2.44 -9.00 0.29
CA ILE A 70 -1.52 -8.69 -0.80
C ILE A 70 -1.76 -9.71 -1.92
N CYS A 71 -2.04 -9.19 -3.10
CA CYS A 71 -2.22 -9.95 -4.32
C CYS A 71 -1.03 -9.73 -5.26
N GLU A 72 -0.71 -10.72 -6.06
CA GLU A 72 0.21 -10.65 -7.20
C GLU A 72 -0.59 -10.71 -8.50
N TYR A 73 -0.18 -9.93 -9.49
CA TYR A 73 -0.67 -9.99 -10.86
C TYR A 73 0.49 -10.30 -11.82
N ASP A 74 0.34 -11.35 -12.63
CA ASP A 74 1.27 -11.73 -13.69
C ASP A 74 0.79 -11.16 -15.04
N ILE A 75 1.61 -10.32 -15.66
CA ILE A 75 1.22 -9.60 -16.88
C ILE A 75 1.09 -10.54 -18.07
N ALA A 76 1.97 -11.54 -18.17
CA ALA A 76 2.03 -12.41 -19.34
C ALA A 76 0.80 -13.33 -19.43
N THR A 77 0.33 -13.80 -18.27
CA THR A 77 -0.79 -14.73 -18.18
C THR A 77 -2.12 -14.05 -17.86
N GLY A 78 -2.08 -12.84 -17.29
CA GLY A 78 -3.25 -12.15 -16.75
C GLY A 78 -3.79 -12.79 -15.46
N ASN A 79 -3.04 -13.73 -14.88
CA ASN A 79 -3.44 -14.42 -13.66
C ASN A 79 -3.18 -13.56 -12.45
N GLU A 80 -4.08 -13.68 -11.48
CA GLU A 80 -3.99 -13.00 -10.22
C GLU A 80 -4.10 -14.01 -9.07
N SER A 81 -3.28 -13.84 -8.04
CA SER A 81 -3.27 -14.73 -6.89
C SER A 81 -3.05 -13.96 -5.59
N VAL A 82 -3.57 -14.48 -4.48
CA VAL A 82 -3.29 -13.97 -3.14
C VAL A 82 -1.99 -14.60 -2.64
N ILE A 83 -1.01 -13.76 -2.32
CA ILE A 83 0.31 -14.19 -1.82
C ILE A 83 0.42 -14.06 -0.30
N VAL A 84 -0.26 -13.07 0.28
CA VAL A 84 -0.34 -12.86 1.72
C VAL A 84 -1.78 -12.54 2.07
N SER A 85 -2.43 -13.42 2.83
CA SER A 85 -3.78 -13.18 3.32
C SER A 85 -3.76 -12.34 4.60
N ASP A 86 -4.88 -11.68 4.89
CA ASP A 86 -5.08 -10.98 6.15
C ASP A 86 -4.88 -11.86 7.40
N ASN A 87 -5.18 -13.16 7.29
CA ASN A 87 -4.96 -14.15 8.34
C ASN A 87 -3.47 -14.41 8.59
N ASP A 88 -2.62 -14.28 7.57
CA ASP A 88 -1.17 -14.39 7.70
C ASP A 88 -0.59 -13.17 8.41
N LEU A 89 -1.29 -12.03 8.39
CA LEU A 89 -0.88 -10.76 8.97
C LEU A 89 -1.35 -10.58 10.41
N LYS A 90 -1.18 -11.62 11.23
CA LYS A 90 -1.50 -11.61 12.66
C LYS A 90 -0.27 -12.00 13.47
N ILE A 91 0.00 -11.29 14.56
CA ILE A 91 1.12 -11.61 15.45
C ILE A 91 0.79 -12.88 16.23
N ASN A 92 -0.39 -12.89 16.85
CA ASN A 92 -0.96 -14.07 17.49
C ASN A 92 -2.24 -14.49 16.76
N LYS A 93 -2.59 -15.77 16.85
CA LYS A 93 -3.72 -16.36 16.12
C LYS A 93 -5.06 -15.63 16.35
N ASP A 94 -5.27 -15.13 17.56
CA ASP A 94 -6.51 -14.48 18.00
C ASP A 94 -6.52 -12.95 17.77
N ASP A 95 -5.41 -12.39 17.29
CA ASP A 95 -5.32 -10.96 17.00
C ASP A 95 -6.14 -10.58 15.76
N LYS A 96 -6.51 -9.31 15.68
CA LYS A 96 -7.05 -8.74 14.44
C LYS A 96 -5.94 -8.68 13.39
N PRO A 97 -6.27 -8.92 12.09
CA PRO A 97 -5.32 -8.69 11.01
C PRO A 97 -4.70 -7.30 11.04
N PHE A 98 -3.41 -7.23 10.72
CA PHE A 98 -2.69 -5.98 10.58
C PHE A 98 -3.25 -5.18 9.39
N ARG A 99 -3.52 -3.89 9.62
CA ARG A 99 -4.01 -3.00 8.57
C ARG A 99 -2.83 -2.46 7.76
N ILE A 100 -2.71 -2.94 6.53
CA ILE A 100 -1.64 -2.53 5.60
C ILE A 100 -1.79 -1.03 5.27
N SER A 101 -0.82 -0.22 5.70
CA SER A 101 -0.72 1.19 5.31
C SER A 101 0.29 1.37 4.19
N ASN A 102 1.46 0.75 4.35
CA ASN A 102 2.53 0.69 3.35
C ASN A 102 3.29 -0.64 3.49
N TYR A 103 3.86 -1.13 2.40
CA TYR A 103 4.73 -2.30 2.41
C TYR A 103 5.81 -2.18 1.33
N LYS A 104 6.92 -2.90 1.51
CA LYS A 104 8.04 -3.02 0.59
C LYS A 104 8.55 -4.45 0.57
N TRP A 105 8.91 -4.96 -0.60
CA TRP A 105 9.61 -6.22 -0.74
C TRP A 105 11.08 -6.06 -0.38
N SER A 106 11.68 -7.14 0.14
CA SER A 106 13.13 -7.27 0.13
C SER A 106 13.62 -7.51 -1.30
N PRO A 107 14.85 -7.10 -1.64
CA PRO A 107 15.42 -7.29 -2.99
C PRO A 107 15.41 -8.75 -3.51
N ASP A 108 15.37 -9.72 -2.61
CA ASP A 108 15.31 -11.16 -2.92
C ASP A 108 13.88 -11.75 -2.89
N ASP A 109 12.85 -10.91 -2.75
CA ASP A 109 11.43 -11.24 -2.70
C ASP A 109 11.01 -12.22 -1.58
N ASN A 110 11.88 -12.51 -0.62
CA ASN A 110 11.61 -13.46 0.45
C ASN A 110 10.94 -12.84 1.68
N LEU A 111 11.05 -11.52 1.84
CA LEU A 111 10.53 -10.77 2.98
C LEU A 111 9.66 -9.61 2.52
N ILE A 112 8.66 -9.28 3.33
CA ILE A 112 7.88 -8.05 3.18
C ILE A 112 7.99 -7.22 4.45
N LEU A 113 8.48 -5.99 4.29
CA LEU A 113 8.52 -4.98 5.34
C LEU A 113 7.23 -4.16 5.31
N PHE A 114 6.53 -4.09 6.43
CA PHE A 114 5.34 -3.28 6.63
C PHE A 114 5.63 -2.08 7.52
N THR A 115 5.10 -0.93 7.12
CA THR A 115 5.26 0.33 7.85
C THR A 115 3.94 1.10 7.93
N GLY A 116 3.83 1.97 8.93
CA GLY A 116 2.83 3.02 8.96
C GLY A 116 3.22 4.19 8.06
N LYS A 117 2.43 5.26 8.13
CA LYS A 117 2.73 6.55 7.47
C LYS A 117 2.77 7.64 8.54
N LEU A 118 3.63 8.63 8.37
CA LEU A 118 3.61 9.80 9.26
C LEU A 118 2.40 10.69 8.90
N PRO A 119 1.57 11.11 9.88
CA PRO A 119 0.32 11.83 9.61
C PRO A 119 0.47 13.12 8.80
N ALA A 120 1.58 13.84 8.97
CA ALA A 120 1.88 15.09 8.27
C ALA A 120 2.81 14.94 7.06
N ARG A 121 3.32 13.71 6.80
CA ARG A 121 4.34 13.42 5.78
C ARG A 121 4.06 12.05 5.17
N SER A 122 3.03 11.97 4.33
CA SER A 122 2.52 10.71 3.77
C SER A 122 3.55 9.93 2.94
N LEU A 123 4.58 10.61 2.43
CA LEU A 123 5.72 10.02 1.73
C LEU A 123 6.67 9.26 2.68
N LYS A 124 6.74 9.66 3.96
CA LYS A 124 7.62 9.03 4.94
C LYS A 124 6.94 7.85 5.64
N THR A 125 7.71 6.76 5.76
CA THR A 125 7.34 5.63 6.62
C THR A 125 7.26 6.11 8.07
N GLY A 126 6.37 5.52 8.85
CA GLY A 126 6.17 5.90 10.25
C GLY A 126 5.81 4.71 11.13
N GLY A 127 5.98 4.90 12.44
CA GLY A 127 5.58 3.93 13.46
C GLY A 127 6.43 2.67 13.49
N ALA A 128 5.88 1.60 14.07
CA ALA A 128 6.55 0.31 14.18
C ALA A 128 6.75 -0.35 12.80
N PHE A 129 7.83 -1.13 12.70
CA PHE A 129 8.16 -1.91 11.51
C PHE A 129 7.82 -3.37 11.77
N TYR A 130 7.11 -3.99 10.83
CA TYR A 130 6.78 -5.41 10.89
C TYR A 130 7.37 -6.12 9.69
N LEU A 131 7.72 -7.38 9.86
CA LEU A 131 8.30 -8.21 8.82
C LEU A 131 7.46 -9.46 8.62
N TYR A 132 7.17 -9.78 7.37
CA TYR A 132 6.58 -11.05 6.96
C TYR A 132 7.60 -11.88 6.18
N ASP A 133 7.82 -13.10 6.64
CA ASP A 133 8.62 -14.11 5.92
C ASP A 133 7.69 -14.95 5.04
N ILE A 134 7.90 -14.90 3.72
CA ILE A 134 7.06 -15.57 2.72
C ILE A 134 7.15 -17.08 2.85
N LYS A 135 8.35 -17.61 3.06
CA LYS A 135 8.61 -19.05 3.09
C LYS A 135 8.03 -19.68 4.36
N ASN A 136 8.25 -19.03 5.50
CA ASN A 136 7.85 -19.52 6.80
C ASN A 136 6.43 -19.08 7.19
N LYS A 137 5.81 -18.21 6.38
CA LYS A 137 4.51 -17.58 6.66
C LYS A 137 4.44 -16.95 8.05
N LYS A 138 5.48 -16.22 8.42
CA LYS A 138 5.63 -15.67 9.77
C LYS A 138 5.57 -14.15 9.73
N PHE A 139 4.54 -13.59 10.36
CA PHE A 139 4.44 -12.16 10.63
C PHE A 139 4.99 -11.83 12.02
N SER A 140 5.85 -10.83 12.12
CA SER A 140 6.43 -10.42 13.40
C SER A 140 6.71 -8.94 13.48
N LEU A 141 6.63 -8.39 14.69
CA LEU A 141 7.18 -7.07 14.98
C LEU A 141 8.71 -7.13 14.86
N LEU A 142 9.27 -6.31 13.99
CA LEU A 142 10.71 -6.22 13.78
C LEU A 142 11.31 -5.13 14.66
N VAL A 143 10.76 -3.92 14.58
CA VAL A 143 11.21 -2.77 15.36
C VAL A 143 9.99 -2.06 15.94
N GLY A 144 9.83 -2.13 17.25
CA GLY A 144 8.92 -1.25 17.99
C GLY A 144 9.58 0.08 18.31
N SER A 145 8.80 1.16 18.35
CA SER A 145 9.28 2.41 18.96
C SER A 145 8.11 3.27 19.40
N GLU A 146 8.26 3.90 20.57
CA GLU A 146 7.42 5.03 20.98
C GLU A 146 7.83 6.33 20.29
N LYS A 147 9.04 6.35 19.73
CA LYS A 147 9.63 7.50 19.04
C LYS A 147 9.35 7.42 17.55
N GLU A 148 9.33 8.58 16.92
CA GLU A 148 9.20 8.65 15.47
C GLU A 148 10.41 8.00 14.79
N GLN A 149 10.12 7.07 13.88
CA GLN A 149 11.11 6.44 13.01
C GLN A 149 10.60 6.41 11.57
N SER A 150 11.52 6.59 10.63
CA SER A 150 11.18 6.85 9.23
C SER A 150 12.29 6.38 8.28
N ASN A 151 12.05 6.57 6.97
CA ASN A 151 12.98 6.27 5.88
C ASN A 151 13.60 4.89 5.95
N VAL A 152 12.78 3.87 6.24
CA VAL A 152 13.27 2.49 6.38
C VAL A 152 13.53 1.85 5.01
N GLN A 153 14.66 1.17 4.86
CA GLN A 153 15.07 0.49 3.63
C GLN A 153 15.82 -0.82 3.94
N PHE A 154 15.59 -1.85 3.12
CA PHE A 154 16.40 -3.07 3.13
C PHE A 154 17.81 -2.78 2.57
N SER A 155 18.82 -3.50 3.05
CA SER A 155 20.08 -3.65 2.31
C SER A 155 19.85 -4.43 1.02
N PRO A 156 20.64 -4.20 -0.05
CA PRO A 156 20.61 -4.96 -1.29
C PRO A 156 20.70 -6.48 -1.11
N ASP A 157 21.47 -6.97 -0.13
CA ASP A 157 21.54 -8.40 0.21
C ASP A 157 20.36 -8.94 1.07
N SER A 158 19.36 -8.11 1.36
CA SER A 158 18.20 -8.42 2.21
C SER A 158 18.50 -8.79 3.66
N LYS A 159 19.73 -8.62 4.18
CA LYS A 159 20.09 -9.06 5.54
C LYS A 159 19.91 -7.99 6.61
N MET A 160 19.93 -6.73 6.22
CA MET A 160 19.84 -5.60 7.14
C MET A 160 18.70 -4.66 6.76
N ILE A 161 18.26 -3.89 7.74
CA ILE A 161 17.36 -2.77 7.54
C ILE A 161 18.02 -1.52 8.13
N GLY A 162 18.08 -0.46 7.33
CA GLY A 162 18.50 0.87 7.76
C GLY A 162 17.29 1.77 7.94
N PHE A 163 17.33 2.67 8.92
CA PHE A 163 16.24 3.61 9.19
C PHE A 163 16.74 4.81 9.99
N VAL A 164 15.89 5.83 10.07
CA VAL A 164 16.12 7.02 10.90
C VAL A 164 15.22 6.96 12.12
N ARG A 165 15.76 7.26 13.30
CA ARG A 165 14.99 7.46 14.55
C ARG A 165 15.59 8.64 15.29
N GLU A 166 14.77 9.58 15.75
CA GLU A 166 15.24 10.80 16.46
C GLU A 166 16.42 11.50 15.75
N ASN A 167 16.29 11.71 14.43
CA ASN A 167 17.30 12.38 13.61
C ASN A 167 18.67 11.70 13.57
N ASN A 168 18.74 10.41 13.93
CA ASN A 168 19.94 9.59 13.84
C ASN A 168 19.72 8.36 12.96
N LEU A 169 20.79 7.91 12.32
CA LEU A 169 20.79 6.69 11.50
C LEU A 169 21.01 5.45 12.36
N PHE A 170 20.26 4.41 12.05
CA PHE A 170 20.35 3.09 12.67
C PHE A 170 20.37 2.01 11.59
N VAL A 171 21.02 0.90 11.91
CA VAL A 171 20.95 -0.35 11.14
C VAL A 171 20.56 -1.50 12.06
N LEU A 172 19.77 -2.42 11.55
CA LEU A 172 19.32 -3.63 12.23
C LEU A 172 19.71 -4.84 11.39
N ASP A 173 20.43 -5.78 12.00
CA ASP A 173 20.58 -7.13 11.43
C ASP A 173 19.26 -7.90 11.63
N ILE A 174 18.62 -8.33 10.54
CA ILE A 174 17.30 -8.96 10.57
C ILE A 174 17.36 -10.33 11.26
N ARG A 175 18.48 -11.04 11.15
CA ARG A 175 18.62 -12.39 11.70
C ARG A 175 18.87 -12.36 13.20
N THR A 176 19.75 -11.49 13.65
CA THR A 176 20.11 -11.39 15.07
C THR A 176 19.25 -10.40 15.84
N LEU A 177 18.46 -9.60 15.14
CA LEU A 177 17.69 -8.47 15.67
C LEU A 177 18.57 -7.47 16.45
N THR A 178 19.84 -7.40 16.09
CA THR A 178 20.79 -6.48 16.73
C THR A 178 20.74 -5.13 16.05
N GLU A 179 20.32 -4.12 16.80
CA GLU A 179 20.28 -2.73 16.36
C GLU A 179 21.62 -2.04 16.67
N LYS A 180 22.12 -1.25 15.73
CA LYS A 180 23.32 -0.43 15.87
C LYS A 180 23.03 0.99 15.40
N GLN A 181 23.25 1.96 16.28
CA GLN A 181 23.24 3.37 15.94
C GLN A 181 24.53 3.77 15.21
N LEU A 182 24.40 4.57 14.15
CA LEU A 182 25.50 5.02 13.30
C LEU A 182 25.87 6.48 13.52
N THR A 183 24.91 7.34 13.86
CA THR A 183 25.12 8.76 14.17
C THR A 183 24.57 9.08 15.55
N PHE A 184 25.12 10.07 16.25
CA PHE A 184 24.85 10.30 17.67
C PHE A 184 24.52 11.75 18.03
N ASP A 185 24.56 12.66 17.07
CA ASP A 185 24.40 14.11 17.25
C ASP A 185 23.05 14.65 16.76
N GLY A 186 22.15 13.76 16.30
CA GLY A 186 20.80 14.13 15.88
C GLY A 186 20.08 14.94 16.96
N SER A 187 19.53 16.07 16.54
CA SER A 187 18.83 17.03 17.40
C SER A 187 17.79 17.80 16.60
N ILE A 188 17.06 18.73 17.20
CA ILE A 188 16.11 19.58 16.45
C ILE A 188 16.77 20.36 15.30
N ASN A 189 18.08 20.64 15.41
CA ASN A 189 18.85 21.41 14.43
C ASN A 189 19.82 20.54 13.59
N ILE A 190 19.97 19.25 13.91
CA ILE A 190 20.87 18.33 13.20
C ILE A 190 20.08 17.11 12.78
N ILE A 191 19.97 16.88 11.48
CA ILE A 191 19.26 15.75 10.88
C ILE A 191 20.24 14.84 10.14
N ASN A 192 20.26 13.55 10.48
CA ASN A 192 21.06 12.54 9.80
C ASN A 192 20.14 11.59 9.01
N GLY A 193 20.48 11.30 7.75
CA GLY A 193 19.73 10.33 6.92
C GLY A 193 18.33 10.79 6.48
N GLN A 194 17.96 12.04 6.73
CA GLN A 194 16.72 12.59 6.21
C GLN A 194 16.90 14.05 5.89
N PHE A 195 15.98 14.57 5.10
CA PHE A 195 15.97 15.98 4.76
C PHE A 195 14.95 16.77 5.58
N ASP A 196 15.11 18.10 5.53
CA ASP A 196 14.18 19.06 6.09
C ASP A 196 12.95 19.24 5.19
N TRP A 197 12.05 20.13 5.59
CA TRP A 197 10.80 20.36 4.88
C TRP A 197 10.99 20.85 3.44
N VAL A 198 11.98 21.70 3.16
CA VAL A 198 12.17 22.28 1.82
C VAL A 198 12.54 21.20 0.81
N TYR A 199 13.42 20.28 1.19
CA TYR A 199 13.77 19.15 0.32
C TYR A 199 12.62 18.18 0.09
N GLU A 200 11.82 17.92 1.12
CA GLU A 200 10.66 17.05 1.00
C GLU A 200 9.59 17.65 0.08
N GLU A 201 9.26 18.94 0.22
CA GLU A 201 8.17 19.57 -0.52
C GLU A 201 8.59 19.99 -1.93
N GLU A 202 9.73 20.70 -2.06
CA GLU A 202 10.13 21.33 -3.31
C GLU A 202 10.87 20.35 -4.24
N PHE A 203 11.53 19.34 -3.68
CA PHE A 203 12.30 18.36 -4.45
C PHE A 203 11.75 16.93 -4.38
N SER A 204 10.75 16.67 -3.53
CA SER A 204 10.17 15.32 -3.35
C SER A 204 11.19 14.26 -2.92
N ILE A 205 12.27 14.66 -2.25
CA ILE A 205 13.32 13.76 -1.77
C ILE A 205 13.22 13.66 -0.26
N ILE A 206 12.94 12.46 0.25
CA ILE A 206 12.69 12.23 1.67
C ILE A 206 13.86 11.56 2.40
N SER A 207 14.70 10.82 1.68
CA SER A 207 15.79 10.00 2.23
C SER A 207 17.15 10.60 1.91
N GLY A 208 17.95 10.89 2.94
CA GLY A 208 19.29 11.48 2.81
C GLY A 208 20.42 10.46 2.92
N TRP A 209 20.13 9.19 2.68
CA TRP A 209 21.09 8.09 2.76
C TRP A 209 20.68 6.94 1.81
N GLU A 210 21.66 6.14 1.44
CA GLU A 210 21.51 4.98 0.59
C GLU A 210 22.50 3.89 1.00
N TRP A 211 22.16 2.62 0.70
CA TRP A 211 23.06 1.50 0.87
C TRP A 211 24.07 1.43 -0.28
N SER A 212 25.24 0.87 -0.03
CA SER A 212 26.16 0.50 -1.12
C SER A 212 25.54 -0.65 -1.92
N PRO A 213 25.62 -0.69 -3.26
CA PRO A 213 25.01 -1.78 -4.05
C PRO A 213 25.55 -3.19 -3.77
N ASP A 214 26.74 -3.29 -3.15
CA ASP A 214 27.41 -4.54 -2.81
C ASP A 214 27.21 -5.00 -1.35
N SER A 215 26.38 -4.27 -0.58
CA SER A 215 26.09 -4.61 0.82
C SER A 215 25.02 -5.67 0.96
#